data_AF-A0A961HSH4-F1
#
_entry.id   AF-A0A961HSH4-F1
#
_cell.length_a   1.000
_cell.length_b   1.000
_cell.length_c   1.000
_cell.angle_alpha   90.00
_cell.angle_beta   90.00
_cell.angle_gamma   90.00
#
_symmetry.space_group_name_H-M   'P 1'
#
loop_
_entity.id
_entity.type
_entity.pdbx_description
1 polymer ?
#
loop_
_entity_poly.entity_id
_entity_poly.type
_entity_poly.pdbx_seq_one_letter_code
_entity_poly.pdbx_strand_id
1 'polypeptide(L)'
;GEEAFQSVLRQIVSRFAAICTYNGKSFDIPVIKNRFILLGDRFRAPAIHLDLYHFWKSLRGGSRRRGFKQKDLEEELLGFVRIDDLPGSEVPQTYFDYRKYGKKDGLGRVFQHNEWDLQGLTMLFLEASRALESEKDQSAVVRSGIARMFVRRGKVAQGKTILEELSALNNYDSDLLYSDRLLLAFLLKREHLYEESYQRFLVLARDYGCIQSHIEASRHLEHRLRDIAGALALVEDAQRLVERMDGSSVSGSLPTETRRAGLRKNRWMEDLVKRKSRLVRKQEQSQKRTASK
;
A
#
# COMPACT_ATOMS: atom_id res chain seq x y z
N GLY A 1 14.39 35.51 18.30
CA GLY A 1 12.91 35.49 18.16
C GLY A 1 12.50 34.56 17.04
N GLU A 2 11.20 34.38 16.82
CA GLU A 2 10.64 33.47 15.78
C GLU A 2 11.11 33.84 14.36
N GLU A 3 11.20 35.13 14.04
CA GLU A 3 11.69 35.62 12.73
C GLU A 3 13.13 35.18 12.44
N ALA A 4 14.02 35.27 13.43
CA ALA A 4 15.40 34.82 13.31
C ALA A 4 15.47 33.30 13.05
N PHE A 5 14.63 32.51 13.73
CA PHE A 5 14.54 31.07 13.51
C PHE A 5 14.08 30.75 12.08
N GLN A 6 13.06 31.43 11.56
CA GLN A 6 12.59 31.21 10.18
C GLN A 6 13.62 31.61 9.13
N SER A 7 14.35 32.70 9.35
CA SER A 7 15.44 33.14 8.48
C SER A 7 16.53 32.07 8.40
N VAL A 8 17.00 31.58 9.56
CA VAL A 8 18.01 30.52 9.64
C VAL A 8 17.49 29.23 9.01
N LEU A 9 16.27 28.81 9.31
CA LEU A 9 15.68 27.59 8.74
C LEU A 9 15.61 27.68 7.21
N ARG A 10 15.20 28.81 6.66
CA ARG A 10 15.18 29.03 5.20
C ARG A 10 16.58 28.92 4.60
N GLN A 11 17.55 29.59 5.20
CA GLN A 11 18.93 29.57 4.73
C GLN A 11 19.47 28.14 4.71
N ILE A 12 19.24 27.37 5.77
CA ILE A 12 19.67 25.96 5.86
C ILE A 12 18.94 25.12 4.80
N VAL A 13 17.61 25.16 4.77
CA VAL A 13 16.80 24.31 3.89
C VAL A 13 17.07 24.59 2.42
N SER A 14 17.31 25.85 2.04
CA SER A 14 17.61 26.24 0.66
C SER A 14 18.88 25.62 0.08
N ARG A 15 19.79 25.10 0.93
CA ARG A 15 21.04 24.46 0.53
C ARG A 15 20.85 23.00 0.09
N PHE A 16 19.68 22.41 0.32
CA PHE A 16 19.45 21.00 0.08
C PHE A 16 18.34 20.77 -0.94
N ALA A 17 18.56 19.84 -1.87
CA ALA A 17 17.57 19.43 -2.85
C ALA A 17 16.49 18.50 -2.26
N ALA A 18 16.78 17.89 -1.11
CA ALA A 18 15.93 16.91 -0.45
C ALA A 18 15.83 17.13 1.06
N ILE A 19 14.71 16.72 1.63
CA ILE A 19 14.49 16.62 3.08
C ILE A 19 14.02 15.20 3.44
N CYS A 20 14.53 14.69 4.55
CA CYS A 20 14.11 13.42 5.15
C CYS A 20 13.38 13.71 6.47
N THR A 21 12.23 13.08 6.70
CA THR A 21 11.46 13.22 7.94
C THR A 21 10.79 11.89 8.32
N TYR A 22 10.31 11.78 9.56
CA TYR A 22 9.42 10.70 9.97
C TYR A 22 8.00 11.23 10.19
N ASN A 23 7.07 10.92 9.28
CA ASN A 23 5.67 11.42 9.31
C ASN A 23 5.54 12.96 9.21
N GLY A 24 6.62 13.67 8.85
CA GLY A 24 6.62 15.13 8.73
C GLY A 24 5.70 15.67 7.64
N LYS A 25 5.29 14.88 6.63
CA LYS A 25 4.25 15.31 5.66
C LYS A 25 2.92 15.62 6.33
N SER A 26 2.58 14.87 7.39
CA SER A 26 1.33 15.01 8.12
C SER A 26 1.46 15.82 9.40
N PHE A 27 2.68 16.13 9.85
CA PHE A 27 2.93 16.79 11.13
C PHE A 27 3.82 18.04 11.01
N ASP A 28 5.15 17.87 10.89
CA ASP A 28 6.12 18.98 10.97
C ASP A 28 5.93 20.02 9.86
N ILE A 29 5.82 19.56 8.60
CA ILE A 29 5.75 20.45 7.44
C ILE A 29 4.51 21.35 7.47
N PRO A 30 3.29 20.85 7.77
CA PRO A 30 2.13 21.72 8.00
C PRO A 30 2.35 22.77 9.09
N VAL A 31 2.95 22.39 10.23
CA VAL A 31 3.20 23.33 11.34
C VAL A 31 4.19 24.42 10.93
N ILE A 32 5.30 24.04 10.29
CA ILE A 32 6.32 24.99 9.80
C ILE A 32 5.70 25.92 8.76
N LYS A 33 4.92 25.40 7.80
CA LYS A 33 4.22 26.23 6.81
C LYS A 33 3.30 27.26 7.45
N ASN A 34 2.50 26.85 8.43
CA ASN A 34 1.60 27.76 9.14
C ASN A 34 2.38 28.84 9.90
N ARG A 35 3.51 28.51 10.52
CA ARG A 35 4.37 29.48 11.20
C ARG A 35 4.94 30.53 10.24
N PHE A 36 5.38 30.12 9.05
CA PHE A 36 5.84 31.07 8.03
C PHE A 36 4.71 32.00 7.56
N ILE A 37 3.50 31.47 7.35
CA ILE A 37 2.33 32.26 6.94
C ILE A 37 2.00 33.33 7.98
N LEU A 38 2.06 33.00 9.28
CA LEU A 38 1.79 33.96 10.36
C LEU A 38 2.77 35.14 10.40
N LEU A 39 3.96 34.99 9.81
CA LEU A 39 4.96 36.07 9.68
C LEU A 39 4.97 36.68 8.26
N GLY A 40 3.93 36.43 7.46
CA GLY A 40 3.80 37.01 6.12
C GLY A 40 4.66 36.36 5.03
N ASP A 41 5.15 35.13 5.25
CA ASP A 41 6.01 34.42 4.30
C ASP A 41 5.50 32.99 3.99
N ARG A 42 6.18 32.28 3.10
CA ARG A 42 5.87 30.90 2.71
C ARG A 42 7.10 30.01 2.85
N PHE A 43 6.95 28.95 3.63
CA PHE A 43 7.98 27.91 3.71
C PHE A 43 8.08 27.14 2.40
N ARG A 44 9.24 27.25 1.74
CA ARG A 44 9.59 26.47 0.54
C ARG A 44 10.40 25.25 0.96
N ALA A 45 9.71 24.13 1.17
CA ALA A 45 10.36 22.85 1.42
C ALA A 45 11.14 22.39 0.17
N PRO A 46 12.20 21.58 0.33
CA PRO A 46 12.89 20.98 -0.81
C PRO A 46 11.94 20.16 -1.68
N ALA A 47 12.22 20.12 -2.99
CA ALA A 47 11.35 19.45 -3.95
C ALA A 47 11.22 17.94 -3.68
N ILE A 48 12.31 17.32 -3.19
CA ILE A 48 12.32 15.91 -2.82
C ILE A 48 12.04 15.79 -1.33
N HIS A 49 10.95 15.11 -0.97
CA HIS A 49 10.61 14.82 0.42
C HIS A 49 10.47 13.32 0.65
N LEU A 50 11.50 12.77 1.31
CA LEU A 50 11.54 11.39 1.78
C LEU A 50 10.89 11.33 3.16
N ASP A 51 9.66 10.82 3.21
CA ASP A 51 8.97 10.58 4.47
C ASP A 51 9.04 9.09 4.80
N LEU A 52 9.83 8.74 5.83
CA LEU A 52 10.10 7.35 6.17
C LEU A 52 8.88 6.62 6.71
N TYR A 53 7.93 7.32 7.35
CA TYR A 53 6.69 6.71 7.79
C TYR A 53 5.92 6.13 6.60
N HIS A 54 5.75 6.94 5.55
CA HIS A 54 5.04 6.52 4.35
C HIS A 54 5.83 5.49 3.54
N PHE A 55 7.16 5.57 3.54
CA PHE A 55 8.02 4.57 2.92
C PHE A 55 7.84 3.20 3.60
N TRP A 56 8.08 3.10 4.91
CA TRP A 56 7.98 1.84 5.64
C TRP A 56 6.56 1.26 5.63
N LYS A 57 5.55 2.11 5.74
CA LYS A 57 4.14 1.70 5.62
C LYS A 57 3.82 1.15 4.23
N SER A 58 4.39 1.74 3.18
CA SER A 58 4.23 1.26 1.80
C SER A 58 4.88 -0.11 1.60
N LEU A 59 6.05 -0.34 2.20
CA LEU A 59 6.78 -1.60 2.08
C LEU A 59 6.13 -2.72 2.92
N ARG A 60 5.81 -2.44 4.20
CA ARG A 60 5.42 -3.47 5.20
C ARG A 60 3.95 -3.44 5.63
N GLY A 61 3.16 -2.47 5.18
CA GLY A 61 1.80 -2.22 5.71
C GLY A 61 0.75 -3.29 5.44
N GLY A 62 1.02 -4.25 4.54
CA GLY A 62 0.07 -5.32 4.22
C GLY A 62 0.06 -6.49 5.19
N SER A 63 1.09 -6.65 6.04
CA SER A 63 1.23 -7.81 6.94
C SER A 63 1.56 -7.44 8.39
N ARG A 64 1.89 -6.17 8.68
CA ARG A 64 2.36 -5.75 10.00
C ARG A 64 1.19 -5.62 11.00
N ARG A 65 1.32 -6.29 12.15
CA ARG A 65 0.40 -6.16 13.31
C ARG A 65 0.75 -4.98 14.22
N ARG A 66 2.04 -4.66 14.37
CA ARG A 66 2.53 -3.50 15.14
C ARG A 66 2.33 -2.20 14.37
N GLY A 67 2.32 -1.08 15.09
CA GLY A 67 2.25 0.26 14.51
C GLY A 67 3.47 0.61 13.65
N PHE A 68 3.38 1.77 13.01
CA PHE A 68 4.48 2.42 12.29
C PHE A 68 4.94 3.66 13.05
N LYS A 69 4.91 3.67 14.39
CA LYS A 69 5.60 4.74 15.12
C LYS A 69 7.11 4.53 14.97
N GLN A 70 7.89 5.60 15.05
CA GLN A 70 9.33 5.53 14.82
C GLN A 70 9.99 4.51 15.76
N LYS A 71 9.72 4.62 17.07
CA LYS A 71 10.15 3.66 18.08
C LYS A 71 9.80 2.19 17.77
N ASP A 72 8.63 1.94 17.16
CA ASP A 72 8.20 0.57 16.84
C ASP A 72 9.06 -0.03 15.71
N LEU A 73 9.56 0.81 14.80
CA LEU A 73 10.46 0.40 13.73
C LEU A 73 11.91 0.36 14.19
N GLU A 74 12.33 1.26 15.08
CA GLU A 74 13.66 1.21 15.70
C GLU A 74 13.85 -0.10 16.47
N GLU A 75 12.89 -0.49 17.29
CA GLU A 75 12.94 -1.76 18.02
C GLU A 75 13.01 -2.95 17.05
N GLU A 76 12.14 -2.99 16.05
CA GLU A 76 12.05 -4.16 15.15
C GLU A 76 13.21 -4.27 14.16
N LEU A 77 13.65 -3.15 13.59
CA LEU A 77 14.62 -3.15 12.50
C LEU A 77 16.05 -2.93 13.00
N LEU A 78 16.21 -2.20 14.12
CA LEU A 78 17.52 -1.82 14.64
C LEU A 78 17.83 -2.49 15.99
N GLY A 79 16.85 -3.18 16.60
CA GLY A 79 16.99 -3.74 17.94
C GLY A 79 17.09 -2.68 19.04
N PHE A 80 16.74 -1.43 18.73
CA PHE A 80 16.90 -0.30 19.65
C PHE A 80 15.62 -0.05 20.44
N VAL A 81 15.68 -0.28 21.76
CA VAL A 81 14.59 0.01 22.68
C VAL A 81 14.93 1.26 23.48
N ARG A 82 14.09 2.29 23.37
CA ARG A 82 14.24 3.51 24.15
C ARG A 82 13.82 3.27 25.60
N ILE A 83 14.67 3.64 26.54
CA ILE A 83 14.44 3.51 27.99
C ILE A 83 14.13 4.90 28.54
N ASP A 84 13.09 5.03 29.36
CA ASP A 84 12.67 6.29 30.00
C ASP A 84 12.39 7.46 29.03
N ASP A 85 12.03 7.16 27.77
CA ASP A 85 11.69 8.16 26.76
C ASP A 85 10.42 8.94 27.13
N LEU A 86 10.45 10.25 26.93
CA LEU A 86 9.28 11.09 27.09
C LEU A 86 8.27 10.71 25.99
N PRO A 87 6.99 10.44 26.31
CA PRO A 87 6.00 10.23 25.28
C PRO A 87 5.97 11.45 24.34
N GLY A 88 6.10 11.23 23.03
CA GLY A 88 6.16 12.35 22.06
C GLY A 88 4.95 13.29 22.11
N SER A 89 3.80 12.83 22.62
CA SER A 89 2.62 13.68 22.88
C SER A 89 2.80 14.68 24.03
N GLU A 90 3.72 14.42 24.96
CA GLU A 90 4.02 15.28 26.11
C GLU A 90 5.08 16.33 25.78
N VAL A 91 5.95 16.07 24.79
CA VAL A 91 7.03 16.98 24.35
C VAL A 91 6.54 18.44 24.15
N PRO A 92 5.42 18.71 23.43
CA PRO A 92 4.96 20.08 23.22
C PRO A 92 4.58 20.79 24.53
N GLN A 93 3.92 20.08 25.45
CA GLN A 93 3.47 20.66 26.72
C GLN A 93 4.66 20.93 27.64
N THR A 94 5.62 19.99 27.74
CA THR A 94 6.86 20.18 28.52
C THR A 94 7.65 21.40 28.04
N TYR A 95 7.78 21.58 26.72
CA TYR A 95 8.45 22.75 26.17
C TYR A 95 7.67 24.05 26.41
N PHE A 96 6.35 24.02 26.30
CA PHE A 96 5.50 25.18 26.60
C PHE A 96 5.63 25.61 28.07
N ASP A 97 5.61 24.66 29.00
CA ASP A 97 5.73 24.92 30.43
C ASP A 97 7.09 25.55 30.78
N TYR A 98 8.17 25.08 30.14
CA TYR A 98 9.47 25.74 30.22
C TYR A 98 9.41 27.18 29.72
N ARG A 99 8.86 27.41 28.51
CA ARG A 99 8.84 28.74 27.90
C ARG A 99 7.98 29.74 28.68
N LYS A 100 6.84 29.30 29.23
CA LYS A 100 5.87 30.17 29.89
C LYS A 100 6.16 30.37 31.37
N TYR A 101 6.56 29.32 32.07
CA TYR A 101 6.69 29.31 33.53
C TYR A 101 8.13 29.11 34.02
N GLY A 102 9.11 28.91 33.11
CA GLY A 102 10.50 28.66 33.47
C GLY A 102 10.75 27.28 34.08
N LYS A 103 9.77 26.36 34.00
CA LYS A 103 9.90 24.99 34.53
C LYS A 103 10.94 24.22 33.72
N LYS A 104 12.09 23.93 34.33
CA LYS A 104 13.18 23.19 33.67
C LYS A 104 13.00 21.66 33.74
N ASP A 105 12.12 21.20 34.62
CA ASP A 105 11.82 19.78 34.81
C ASP A 105 11.35 19.17 33.49
N GLY A 106 12.03 18.10 33.06
CA GLY A 106 11.71 17.40 31.81
C GLY A 106 12.32 18.00 30.54
N LEU A 107 12.93 19.19 30.58
CA LEU A 107 13.57 19.77 29.38
C LEU A 107 14.75 18.91 28.88
N GLY A 108 15.52 18.31 29.79
CA GLY A 108 16.55 17.33 29.43
C GLY A 108 15.99 16.13 28.67
N ARG A 109 14.81 15.64 29.07
CA ARG A 109 14.11 14.54 28.38
C ARG A 109 13.60 14.95 27.00
N VAL A 110 13.15 16.21 26.83
CA VAL A 110 12.79 16.75 25.50
C VAL A 110 14.00 16.75 24.56
N PHE A 111 15.17 17.18 25.03
CA PHE A 111 16.38 17.15 24.21
C PHE A 111 16.81 15.72 23.87
N GLN A 112 16.79 14.81 24.85
CA GLN A 112 17.10 13.40 24.64
C GLN A 112 16.14 12.73 23.65
N HIS A 113 14.85 13.02 23.75
CA HIS A 113 13.84 12.54 22.80
C HIS A 113 14.14 12.99 21.37
N ASN A 114 14.42 14.30 21.19
CA ASN A 114 14.77 14.85 19.88
C ASN A 114 16.07 14.27 19.32
N GLU A 115 17.06 14.03 20.19
CA GLU A 115 18.32 13.39 19.80
C GLU A 115 18.06 11.96 19.28
N TRP A 116 17.31 11.15 20.02
CA TRP A 116 16.92 9.80 19.59
C TRP A 116 16.07 9.83 18.32
N ASP A 117 15.16 10.78 18.16
CA ASP A 117 14.37 10.92 16.94
C ASP A 117 15.25 11.21 15.72
N LEU A 118 16.26 12.08 15.83
CA LEU A 118 17.19 12.38 14.75
C LEU A 118 18.13 11.21 14.43
N GLN A 119 18.67 10.54 15.45
CA GLN A 119 19.51 9.36 15.29
C GLN A 119 18.71 8.20 14.66
N GLY A 120 17.53 7.92 15.19
CA GLY A 120 16.62 6.90 14.67
C GLY A 120 16.16 7.18 13.25
N LEU A 121 15.85 8.44 12.92
CA LEU A 121 15.53 8.86 11.55
C LEU A 121 16.68 8.53 10.58
N THR A 122 17.91 8.83 10.99
CA THR A 122 19.11 8.57 10.19
C THR A 122 19.33 7.07 10.00
N MET A 123 19.22 6.28 11.06
CA MET A 123 19.41 4.83 11.01
C MET A 123 18.31 4.14 10.19
N LEU A 124 17.06 4.54 10.36
CA LEU A 124 15.94 4.04 9.55
C LEU A 124 16.05 4.46 8.08
N PHE A 125 16.67 5.60 7.77
CA PHE A 125 16.98 5.96 6.39
C PHE A 125 18.02 5.02 5.78
N LEU A 126 19.09 4.71 6.52
CA LEU A 126 20.10 3.76 6.07
C LEU A 126 19.52 2.35 5.89
N GLU A 127 18.66 1.91 6.80
CA GLU A 127 17.93 0.65 6.69
C GLU A 127 17.01 0.64 5.45
N ALA A 128 16.37 1.77 5.13
CA ALA A 128 15.56 1.91 3.93
C ALA A 128 16.42 1.79 2.66
N SER A 129 17.62 2.37 2.64
CA SER A 129 18.56 2.22 1.51
C SER A 129 18.97 0.76 1.35
N ARG A 130 19.39 0.13 2.45
CA ARG A 130 19.81 -1.28 2.46
C ARG A 130 18.72 -2.22 1.98
N ALA A 131 17.47 -2.01 2.41
CA ALA A 131 16.34 -2.82 1.97
C ALA A 131 16.10 -2.72 0.45
N LEU A 132 16.43 -1.59 -0.17
CA LEU A 132 16.31 -1.42 -1.62
C LEU A 132 17.52 -1.96 -2.39
N GLU A 133 18.73 -1.81 -1.85
CA GLU A 133 19.99 -2.30 -2.45
C GLU A 133 20.08 -3.83 -2.40
N SER A 134 19.73 -4.42 -1.26
CA SER A 134 19.73 -5.87 -1.01
C SER A 134 18.32 -6.45 -1.06
N GLU A 135 17.54 -6.09 -2.10
CA GLU A 135 16.13 -6.50 -2.24
C GLU A 135 15.95 -8.02 -2.13
N LYS A 136 16.85 -8.81 -2.74
CA LYS A 136 16.76 -10.27 -2.75
C LYS A 136 16.94 -10.93 -1.38
N ASP A 137 17.66 -10.26 -0.47
CA ASP A 137 17.90 -10.74 0.89
C ASP A 137 16.74 -10.39 1.84
N GLN A 138 15.78 -9.58 1.36
CA GLN A 138 14.62 -9.19 2.16
C GLN A 138 13.55 -10.28 2.20
N SER A 139 12.70 -10.22 3.22
CA SER A 139 11.53 -11.09 3.30
C SER A 139 10.54 -10.84 2.16
N ALA A 140 9.74 -11.87 1.81
CA ALA A 140 8.76 -11.78 0.73
C ALA A 140 7.80 -10.58 0.84
N VAL A 141 7.40 -10.22 2.06
CA VAL A 141 6.56 -9.04 2.33
C VAL A 141 7.25 -7.74 1.90
N VAL A 142 8.53 -7.58 2.27
CA VAL A 142 9.29 -6.36 1.96
C VAL A 142 9.52 -6.29 0.46
N ARG A 143 9.93 -7.41 -0.14
CA ARG A 143 10.10 -7.56 -1.60
C ARG A 143 8.82 -7.20 -2.35
N SER A 144 7.68 -7.72 -1.93
CA SER A 144 6.39 -7.38 -2.55
C SER A 144 6.01 -5.91 -2.36
N GLY A 145 6.36 -5.33 -1.21
CA GLY A 145 6.27 -3.89 -0.96
C GLY A 145 7.10 -3.03 -1.90
N ILE A 146 8.34 -3.43 -2.16
CA ILE A 146 9.24 -2.79 -3.12
C ILE A 146 8.67 -2.91 -4.53
N ALA A 147 8.19 -4.09 -4.92
CA ALA A 147 7.55 -4.31 -6.21
C ALA A 147 6.35 -3.36 -6.43
N ARG A 148 5.42 -3.29 -5.46
CA ARG A 148 4.28 -2.34 -5.50
C ARG A 148 4.74 -0.90 -5.60
N MET A 149 5.86 -0.53 -4.97
CA MET A 149 6.42 0.81 -5.04
C MET A 149 6.96 1.11 -6.43
N PHE A 150 7.73 0.20 -7.04
CA PHE A 150 8.24 0.35 -8.39
C PHE A 150 7.13 0.50 -9.43
N VAL A 151 6.09 -0.34 -9.36
CA VAL A 151 4.93 -0.23 -10.25
C VAL A 151 4.26 1.14 -10.13
N ARG A 152 4.03 1.64 -8.90
CA ARG A 152 3.43 2.97 -8.67
C ARG A 152 4.28 4.13 -9.19
N ARG A 153 5.61 3.96 -9.25
CA ARG A 153 6.55 4.95 -9.80
C ARG A 153 6.82 4.78 -11.30
N GLY A 154 6.05 3.94 -11.98
CA GLY A 154 6.19 3.69 -13.42
C GLY A 154 7.31 2.71 -13.80
N LYS A 155 8.10 2.21 -12.83
CA LYS A 155 9.10 1.16 -13.04
C LYS A 155 8.44 -0.23 -13.07
N VAL A 156 7.52 -0.40 -14.03
CA VAL A 156 6.63 -1.55 -14.13
C VAL A 156 7.40 -2.86 -14.28
N ALA A 157 8.36 -2.91 -15.20
CA ALA A 157 9.10 -4.13 -15.48
C ALA A 157 9.82 -4.67 -14.23
N GLN A 158 10.52 -3.78 -13.50
CA GLN A 158 11.21 -4.15 -12.26
C GLN A 158 10.25 -4.71 -11.20
N GLY A 159 9.10 -4.04 -11.01
CA GLY A 159 8.11 -4.51 -10.05
C GLY A 159 7.47 -5.85 -10.47
N LYS A 160 7.24 -6.05 -11.76
CA LYS A 160 6.74 -7.32 -12.31
C LYS A 160 7.74 -8.45 -12.03
N THR A 161 9.01 -8.26 -12.37
CA THR A 161 10.07 -9.27 -12.16
C THR A 161 10.13 -9.74 -10.71
N ILE A 162 10.12 -8.80 -9.75
CA ILE A 162 10.12 -9.16 -8.32
C ILE A 162 8.88 -10.00 -7.96
N LEU A 163 7.69 -9.62 -8.45
CA LEU A 163 6.47 -10.40 -8.19
C LEU A 163 6.50 -11.80 -8.82
N GLU A 164 7.08 -11.93 -10.02
CA GLU A 164 7.25 -13.22 -10.68
C GLU A 164 8.22 -14.13 -9.93
N GLU A 165 9.37 -13.60 -9.51
CA GLU A 165 10.34 -14.31 -8.67
C GLU A 165 9.69 -14.79 -7.37
N LEU A 166 8.97 -13.91 -6.67
CA LEU A 166 8.23 -14.29 -5.47
C LEU A 166 7.14 -15.32 -5.76
N SER A 167 6.51 -15.25 -6.94
CA SER A 167 5.47 -16.19 -7.34
C SER A 167 5.99 -17.61 -7.62
N ALA A 168 7.28 -17.74 -7.89
CA ALA A 168 7.95 -19.01 -8.20
C ALA A 168 8.52 -19.70 -6.96
N LEU A 169 8.49 -19.04 -5.78
CA LEU A 169 8.91 -19.65 -4.53
C LEU A 169 7.89 -20.71 -4.08
N ASN A 170 8.38 -21.84 -3.53
CA ASN A 170 7.58 -23.01 -3.13
C ASN A 170 6.47 -22.69 -2.10
N ASN A 171 6.53 -21.54 -1.42
CA ASN A 171 5.55 -21.06 -0.44
C ASN A 171 4.66 -19.93 -1.00
N TYR A 172 4.26 -20.05 -2.27
CA TYR A 172 3.39 -19.11 -2.99
C TYR A 172 2.17 -18.64 -2.17
N ASP A 173 1.56 -19.54 -1.39
CA ASP A 173 0.33 -19.27 -0.65
C ASP A 173 0.52 -18.45 0.63
N SER A 174 1.68 -18.51 1.29
CA SER A 174 1.97 -17.72 2.49
C SER A 174 2.69 -16.40 2.21
N ASP A 175 3.43 -16.33 1.10
CA ASP A 175 4.48 -15.31 0.94
C ASP A 175 4.02 -14.06 0.17
N LEU A 176 3.02 -14.22 -0.72
CA LEU A 176 2.40 -13.10 -1.44
C LEU A 176 1.04 -12.74 -0.85
N LEU A 177 0.86 -11.44 -0.59
CA LEU A 177 -0.45 -10.89 -0.30
C LEU A 177 -1.37 -11.13 -1.50
N TYR A 178 -2.64 -11.40 -1.23
CA TYR A 178 -3.67 -11.54 -2.26
C TYR A 178 -3.66 -10.38 -3.29
N SER A 179 -3.47 -9.14 -2.82
CA SER A 179 -3.39 -7.97 -3.70
C SER A 179 -2.19 -7.98 -4.66
N ASP A 180 -1.09 -8.66 -4.28
CA ASP A 180 0.12 -8.74 -5.10
C ASP A 180 -0.04 -9.74 -6.24
N ARG A 181 -0.71 -10.86 -5.97
CA ARG A 181 -1.05 -11.85 -6.99
C ARG A 181 -2.00 -11.27 -8.03
N LEU A 182 -3.02 -10.54 -7.55
CA LEU A 182 -3.95 -9.84 -8.44
C LEU A 182 -3.23 -8.77 -9.27
N LEU A 183 -2.31 -8.02 -8.66
CA LEU A 183 -1.48 -7.05 -9.36
C LEU A 183 -0.68 -7.72 -10.48
N LEU A 184 0.02 -8.83 -10.20
CA LEU A 184 0.79 -9.57 -11.20
C LEU A 184 -0.08 -10.02 -12.38
N ALA A 185 -1.27 -10.58 -12.11
CA ALA A 185 -2.20 -11.01 -13.16
C ALA A 185 -2.60 -9.85 -14.10
N PHE A 186 -2.82 -8.65 -13.55
CA PHE A 186 -3.08 -7.45 -14.36
C PHE A 186 -1.86 -6.93 -15.11
N LEU A 187 -0.65 -7.04 -14.55
CA LEU A 187 0.58 -6.66 -15.24
C LEU A 187 0.81 -7.54 -16.48
N LEU A 188 0.67 -8.86 -16.35
CA LEU A 188 0.76 -9.81 -17.47
C LEU A 188 -0.27 -9.50 -18.56
N LYS A 189 -1.52 -9.21 -18.17
CA LYS A 189 -2.58 -8.81 -19.12
C LYS A 189 -2.19 -7.57 -19.92
N ARG A 190 -1.59 -6.57 -19.27
CA ARG A 190 -1.18 -5.32 -19.90
C ARG A 190 -0.05 -5.53 -20.91
N GLU A 191 0.80 -6.53 -20.71
CA GLU A 191 1.86 -6.93 -21.63
C GLU A 191 1.37 -7.92 -22.70
N HIS A 192 0.05 -8.10 -22.84
CA HIS A 192 -0.56 -9.02 -23.80
C HIS A 192 -0.24 -10.51 -23.58
N LEU A 193 0.32 -10.88 -22.43
CA LEU A 193 0.52 -12.26 -21.98
C LEU A 193 -0.80 -12.82 -21.43
N TYR A 194 -1.77 -12.99 -22.34
CA TYR A 194 -3.16 -13.26 -21.97
C TYR A 194 -3.38 -14.65 -21.37
N GLU A 195 -2.63 -15.65 -21.80
CA GLU A 195 -2.74 -17.03 -21.30
C GLU A 195 -2.23 -17.12 -19.86
N GLU A 196 -0.99 -16.65 -19.62
CA GLU A 196 -0.41 -16.60 -18.28
C GLU A 196 -1.27 -15.78 -17.30
N SER A 197 -1.75 -14.62 -17.76
CA SER A 197 -2.67 -13.79 -16.99
C SER A 197 -3.96 -14.53 -16.65
N TYR A 198 -4.54 -15.27 -17.62
CA TYR A 198 -5.75 -16.07 -17.41
C TYR A 198 -5.56 -17.16 -16.37
N GLN A 199 -4.46 -17.93 -16.46
CA GLN A 199 -4.15 -18.98 -15.48
C GLN A 199 -4.07 -18.40 -14.06
N ARG A 200 -3.43 -17.22 -13.89
CA ARG A 200 -3.37 -16.54 -12.60
C ARG A 200 -4.75 -16.07 -12.12
N PHE A 201 -5.58 -15.51 -13.00
CA PHE A 201 -6.95 -15.14 -12.63
C PHE A 201 -7.81 -16.36 -12.27
N LEU A 202 -7.67 -17.48 -12.97
CA LEU A 202 -8.39 -18.72 -12.66
C LEU A 202 -8.10 -19.22 -11.24
N VAL A 203 -6.81 -19.28 -10.88
CA VAL A 203 -6.37 -19.66 -9.53
C VAL A 203 -6.95 -18.71 -8.48
N LEU A 204 -6.88 -17.40 -8.72
CA LEU A 204 -7.42 -16.40 -7.78
C LEU A 204 -8.95 -16.46 -7.66
N ALA A 205 -9.65 -16.77 -8.75
CA ALA A 205 -11.10 -16.97 -8.75
C ALA A 205 -11.46 -18.20 -7.91
N ARG A 206 -10.82 -19.34 -8.19
CA ARG A 206 -11.10 -20.63 -7.55
C ARG A 206 -10.72 -20.67 -6.07
N ASP A 207 -9.48 -20.28 -5.75
CA ASP A 207 -8.89 -20.53 -4.42
C ASP A 207 -9.25 -19.42 -3.41
N TYR A 208 -9.52 -18.21 -3.90
CA TYR A 208 -9.78 -17.04 -3.05
C TYR A 208 -11.17 -16.41 -3.27
N GLY A 209 -11.98 -16.93 -4.19
CA GLY A 209 -13.27 -16.32 -4.50
C GLY A 209 -13.15 -14.90 -5.08
N CYS A 210 -12.05 -14.56 -5.74
CA CYS A 210 -11.81 -13.21 -6.23
C CYS A 210 -12.82 -12.83 -7.33
N ILE A 211 -13.79 -11.97 -7.00
CA ILE A 211 -14.83 -11.52 -7.95
C ILE A 211 -14.21 -10.88 -9.20
N GLN A 212 -13.22 -10.02 -9.02
CA GLN A 212 -12.53 -9.38 -10.15
C GLN A 212 -11.86 -10.41 -11.07
N SER A 213 -11.29 -11.47 -10.50
CA SER A 213 -10.65 -12.53 -11.28
C SER A 213 -11.67 -13.39 -12.03
N HIS A 214 -12.85 -13.66 -11.47
CA HIS A 214 -13.94 -14.31 -12.22
C HIS A 214 -14.38 -13.47 -13.44
N ILE A 215 -14.48 -12.15 -13.28
CA ILE A 215 -14.80 -11.24 -14.39
C ILE A 215 -13.71 -11.29 -15.46
N GLU A 216 -12.44 -11.25 -15.09
CA GLU A 216 -11.34 -11.27 -16.06
C GLU A 216 -11.15 -12.64 -16.73
N ALA A 217 -11.29 -13.73 -15.97
CA ALA A 217 -11.23 -15.09 -16.49
C ALA A 217 -12.40 -15.38 -17.45
N SER A 218 -13.62 -14.94 -17.12
CA SER A 218 -14.76 -15.06 -18.04
C SER A 218 -14.58 -14.20 -19.30
N ARG A 219 -13.86 -13.07 -19.25
CA ARG A 219 -13.48 -12.27 -20.44
C ARG A 219 -12.53 -13.04 -21.34
N HIS A 220 -11.54 -13.70 -20.76
CA HIS A 220 -10.63 -14.53 -21.51
C HIS A 220 -11.38 -15.68 -22.23
N LEU A 221 -12.20 -16.43 -21.50
CA LEU A 221 -13.01 -17.52 -22.07
C LEU A 221 -13.90 -17.04 -23.24
N GLU A 222 -14.62 -15.93 -23.04
CA GLU A 222 -15.52 -15.38 -24.06
C GLU A 222 -14.77 -14.94 -25.33
N HIS A 223 -13.68 -14.20 -25.17
CA HIS A 223 -13.06 -13.47 -26.28
C HIS A 223 -11.95 -14.26 -26.97
N ARG A 224 -11.20 -15.08 -26.24
CA ARG A 224 -10.05 -15.83 -26.74
C ARG A 224 -10.42 -17.28 -27.05
N LEU A 225 -11.02 -17.99 -26.10
CA LEU A 225 -11.33 -19.42 -26.26
C LEU A 225 -12.71 -19.69 -26.87
N ARG A 226 -13.56 -18.65 -26.97
CA ARG A 226 -14.97 -18.75 -27.44
C ARG A 226 -15.81 -19.73 -26.62
N ASP A 227 -15.38 -20.07 -25.42
CA ASP A 227 -16.13 -20.88 -24.47
C ASP A 227 -17.13 -20.00 -23.72
N ILE A 228 -18.34 -19.89 -24.29
CA ILE A 228 -19.43 -19.11 -23.71
C ILE A 228 -19.98 -19.80 -22.44
N ALA A 229 -20.00 -21.13 -22.40
CA ALA A 229 -20.55 -21.88 -21.28
C ALA A 229 -19.66 -21.74 -20.05
N GLY A 230 -18.34 -21.91 -20.19
CA GLY A 230 -17.40 -21.68 -19.11
C GLY A 230 -17.35 -20.21 -18.67
N ALA A 231 -17.46 -19.26 -19.61
CA ALA A 231 -17.55 -17.85 -19.27
C ALA A 231 -18.80 -17.53 -18.42
N LEU A 232 -19.94 -18.17 -18.73
CA LEU A 232 -21.17 -18.00 -17.97
C LEU A 232 -21.05 -18.61 -16.58
N ALA A 233 -20.49 -19.82 -16.45
CA ALA A 233 -20.27 -20.48 -15.17
C ALA A 233 -19.46 -19.60 -14.21
N LEU A 234 -18.34 -19.02 -14.67
CA LEU A 234 -17.53 -18.11 -13.85
C LEU A 234 -18.30 -16.85 -13.40
N VAL A 235 -19.19 -16.31 -14.24
CA VAL A 235 -20.01 -15.15 -13.89
C VAL A 235 -21.05 -15.53 -12.83
N GLU A 236 -21.67 -16.69 -12.96
CA GLU A 236 -22.65 -17.20 -12.01
C GLU A 236 -22.03 -17.54 -10.66
N ASP A 237 -20.83 -18.13 -10.66
CA ASP A 237 -20.03 -18.35 -9.45
C ASP A 237 -19.76 -17.02 -8.72
N ALA A 238 -19.33 -16.00 -9.45
CA ALA A 238 -19.09 -14.67 -8.89
C ALA A 238 -20.37 -14.02 -8.33
N GLN A 239 -21.53 -14.19 -8.99
CA GLN A 239 -22.80 -13.69 -8.47
C GLN A 239 -23.16 -14.35 -7.15
N ARG A 240 -23.06 -15.68 -7.07
CA ARG A 240 -23.31 -16.44 -5.84
C ARG A 240 -22.39 -16.00 -4.71
N LEU A 241 -21.12 -15.69 -5.01
CA LEU A 241 -20.18 -15.17 -4.02
C LEU A 241 -20.60 -13.79 -3.49
N VAL A 242 -21.02 -12.88 -4.37
CA VAL A 242 -21.49 -11.54 -3.95
C VAL A 242 -22.77 -11.62 -3.13
N GLU A 243 -23.72 -12.48 -3.51
CA GLU A 243 -24.97 -12.70 -2.78
C GLU A 243 -24.73 -13.28 -1.38
N ARG A 244 -23.76 -14.20 -1.23
CA ARG A 244 -23.38 -14.73 0.09
C ARG A 244 -22.78 -13.66 1.02
N MET A 245 -22.14 -12.62 0.48
CA MET A 245 -21.67 -11.49 1.27
C MET A 245 -22.82 -10.69 1.91
N ASP A 246 -24.06 -10.80 1.40
CA ASP A 246 -25.24 -10.14 1.97
C ASP A 246 -25.86 -10.92 3.14
N GLY A 247 -25.70 -12.24 3.15
CA GLY A 247 -26.35 -13.12 4.13
C GLY A 247 -25.55 -13.39 5.40
N SER A 248 -24.28 -12.98 5.46
CA SER A 248 -23.40 -13.31 6.58
C SER A 248 -22.82 -12.07 7.25
N SER A 249 -23.08 -11.92 8.55
CA SER A 249 -22.24 -11.17 9.49
C SER A 249 -20.90 -11.90 9.58
N VAL A 250 -20.02 -11.68 8.60
CA VAL A 250 -18.81 -12.50 8.40
C VAL A 250 -17.80 -12.29 9.54
N SER A 251 -17.65 -13.33 10.37
CA SER A 251 -16.55 -13.58 11.32
C SER A 251 -15.41 -14.42 10.72
N GLY A 252 -15.41 -14.69 9.41
CA GLY A 252 -14.35 -15.39 8.70
C GLY A 252 -13.39 -14.43 7.99
N SER A 253 -12.08 -14.61 8.17
CA SER A 253 -11.01 -13.83 7.56
C SER A 253 -10.99 -13.95 6.03
N LEU A 254 -11.85 -13.22 5.34
CA LEU A 254 -11.65 -12.87 3.93
C LEU A 254 -10.58 -11.75 3.87
N PRO A 255 -9.59 -11.83 2.96
CA PRO A 255 -8.44 -10.92 2.96
C PRO A 255 -8.88 -9.46 2.76
N THR A 256 -8.78 -8.65 3.82
CA THR A 256 -8.62 -7.18 3.95
C THR A 256 -9.40 -6.19 3.05
N GLU A 257 -10.01 -6.60 1.94
CA GLU A 257 -10.84 -5.78 1.04
C GLU A 257 -12.26 -5.56 1.58
N THR A 258 -12.68 -6.28 2.62
CA THR A 258 -14.06 -6.29 3.14
C THR A 258 -14.53 -4.93 3.66
N ARG A 259 -13.66 -4.04 4.18
CA ARG A 259 -14.06 -2.67 4.56
C ARG A 259 -14.29 -1.72 3.37
N ARG A 260 -13.70 -2.00 2.20
CA ARG A 260 -13.94 -1.26 0.94
C ARG A 260 -14.92 -2.00 0.01
N ALA A 261 -15.39 -3.18 0.41
CA ALA A 261 -16.25 -4.04 -0.40
C ALA A 261 -17.62 -3.42 -0.67
N GLY A 262 -18.22 -2.68 0.29
CA GLY A 262 -19.55 -2.08 0.10
C GLY A 262 -19.66 -1.17 -1.13
N LEU A 263 -18.69 -0.27 -1.36
CA LEU A 263 -18.67 0.61 -2.53
C LEU A 263 -18.34 -0.12 -3.83
N ARG A 264 -17.57 -1.21 -3.77
CA ARG A 264 -17.20 -2.02 -4.95
C ARG A 264 -18.28 -3.03 -5.32
N LYS A 265 -19.11 -3.44 -4.35
CA LYS A 265 -20.14 -4.46 -4.50
C LYS A 265 -21.17 -4.10 -5.56
N ASN A 266 -21.76 -2.91 -5.48
CA ASN A 266 -22.76 -2.47 -6.47
C ASN A 266 -22.17 -2.46 -7.87
N ARG A 267 -20.93 -1.95 -8.01
CA ARG A 267 -20.20 -1.95 -9.28
C ARG A 267 -19.94 -3.36 -9.81
N TRP A 268 -19.56 -4.31 -8.95
CA TRP A 268 -19.38 -5.71 -9.34
C TRP A 268 -20.68 -6.35 -9.78
N MET A 269 -21.77 -6.15 -9.03
CA MET A 269 -23.09 -6.67 -9.42
C MET A 269 -23.55 -6.11 -10.76
N GLU A 270 -23.41 -4.81 -10.98
CA GLU A 270 -23.74 -4.19 -12.27
C GLU A 270 -22.94 -4.79 -13.43
N ASP A 271 -21.62 -5.00 -13.27
CA ASP A 271 -20.77 -5.60 -14.31
C ASP A 271 -21.16 -7.07 -14.55
N LEU A 272 -21.38 -7.85 -13.48
CA LEU A 272 -21.78 -9.26 -13.57
C LEU A 272 -23.15 -9.43 -14.24
N VAL A 273 -24.15 -8.62 -13.88
CA VAL A 273 -25.49 -8.66 -14.51
C VAL A 273 -25.40 -8.34 -16.00
N LYS A 274 -24.74 -7.23 -16.37
CA LYS A 274 -24.55 -6.85 -17.78
C LYS A 274 -23.84 -7.95 -18.57
N ARG A 275 -22.82 -8.56 -17.97
CA ARG A 275 -22.03 -9.63 -18.57
C ARG A 275 -22.83 -10.91 -18.74
N LYS A 276 -23.59 -11.34 -17.72
CA LYS A 276 -24.49 -12.50 -17.79
C LYS A 276 -25.51 -12.34 -18.92
N SER A 277 -26.22 -11.21 -18.97
CA SER A 277 -27.21 -10.95 -20.03
C SER A 277 -26.58 -11.00 -21.43
N ARG A 278 -25.34 -10.52 -21.60
CA ARG A 278 -24.60 -10.59 -22.87
C ARG A 278 -24.24 -12.04 -23.24
N LEU A 279 -23.75 -12.83 -22.28
CA LEU A 279 -23.33 -14.21 -22.51
C LEU A 279 -24.51 -15.13 -22.84
N VAL A 280 -25.64 -15.00 -22.11
CA VAL A 280 -26.88 -15.75 -22.37
C VAL A 280 -27.39 -15.50 -23.80
N ARG A 281 -27.47 -14.24 -24.22
CA ARG A 281 -27.88 -13.89 -25.60
C ARG A 281 -26.96 -14.53 -26.66
N LYS A 282 -25.65 -14.59 -26.40
CA LYS A 282 -24.69 -15.23 -27.32
C LYS A 282 -24.84 -16.76 -27.34
N GLN A 283 -25.10 -17.37 -26.19
CA GLN A 283 -25.34 -18.81 -26.07
C GLN A 283 -26.58 -19.23 -26.85
N GLU A 284 -27.69 -18.50 -26.69
CA GLU A 284 -28.94 -18.70 -27.44
C GLU A 284 -28.73 -18.55 -28.95
N GLN A 285 -27.97 -17.53 -29.39
CA GLN A 285 -27.64 -17.35 -30.80
C GLN A 285 -26.78 -18.48 -31.36
N SER A 286 -25.83 -19.00 -30.57
CA SER A 286 -25.01 -20.15 -30.96
C SER A 286 -25.86 -21.41 -31.11
N GLN A 287 -26.76 -21.67 -30.15
CA GLN A 287 -27.67 -22.82 -30.18
C GLN A 287 -28.64 -22.77 -31.37
N LYS A 288 -29.19 -21.59 -31.69
CA LYS A 288 -30.04 -21.41 -32.89
C LYS A 288 -29.30 -21.69 -34.20
N ARG A 289 -28.01 -21.33 -34.28
CA ARG A 289 -27.17 -21.59 -35.47
C ARG A 289 -26.81 -23.06 -35.63
N THR A 290 -26.63 -23.80 -34.53
CA THR A 290 -26.39 -25.24 -34.57
C THR A 290 -27.67 -26.04 -34.84
N ALA A 291 -28.85 -25.54 -34.44
CA ALA A 291 -30.13 -26.20 -34.70
C ALA A 291 -30.68 -25.95 -36.12
N SER A 292 -30.12 -24.98 -36.86
CA SER A 292 -30.51 -24.66 -38.25
C SER A 292 -29.55 -25.25 -39.30
N LYS A 293 -28.58 -26.08 -38.87
CA LYS A 293 -27.66 -26.85 -39.72
C LYS A 293 -27.98 -28.32 -39.58
#